data_AF-A0A2I3SLY7-F1
#
_entry.id   AF-A0A2I3SLY7-F1
#
_cell.length_a   1.000
_cell.length_b   1.000
_cell.length_c   1.000
_cell.angle_alpha   90.00
_cell.angle_beta   90.00
_cell.angle_gamma   90.00
#
_symmetry.space_group_name_H-M   'P 1'
#
loop_
_entity.id
_entity.type
_entity.pdbx_description
1 polymer ?
#
loop_
_entity_poly.entity_id
_entity_poly.type
_entity_poly.pdbx_seq_one_letter_code
_entity_poly.pdbx_strand_id
1 'polypeptide(L)'
;MPGISARGLSHEGRKQLAVNLTRVLALYRSILDAYIIEFFTDNLWDTLPCSWQEALDGLKPPQLATMLLGMPGEGEVVRYRSVWPLTLLALKSTACALAFTRTPGFQTPSEFLENPSQSSRLTAPFRKHVRPKKQHEIRRLGELVKKLSDFTGCTQVVDVGSGQGHLSRFMALGLGLMVKSIEGDQRLVERAQRLDQELLQALEKEEKRNPQICAAGATASGARSPAATESGCPSGPPGPGEPCGGLLQPGSTACPTGGDAYSTGPAAVPSGTGFPC
;
A
#
# COMPACT_ATOMS: atom_id res chain seq x y z
N MET A 1 0.39 8.44 27.75
CA MET A 1 0.45 6.97 27.63
C MET A 1 1.16 6.66 26.33
N PRO A 2 2.32 5.97 26.35
CA PRO A 2 2.98 5.55 25.12
C PRO A 2 2.06 4.57 24.36
N GLY A 3 1.96 4.74 23.03
CA GLY A 3 1.07 3.93 22.18
C GLY A 3 1.40 2.43 22.20
N ILE A 4 0.55 1.62 21.57
CA ILE A 4 0.74 0.17 21.55
C ILE A 4 1.83 -0.22 20.54
N SER A 5 2.86 -0.94 21.01
CA SER A 5 3.84 -1.55 20.11
C SER A 5 3.24 -2.78 19.44
N ALA A 6 2.89 -2.64 18.15
CA ALA A 6 2.32 -3.75 17.37
C ALA A 6 3.25 -4.98 17.26
N ARG A 7 4.56 -4.82 17.51
CA ARG A 7 5.51 -5.94 17.49
C ARG A 7 5.32 -6.92 18.66
N GLY A 8 4.68 -6.50 19.76
CA GLY A 8 4.45 -7.33 20.94
C GLY A 8 3.07 -8.01 20.99
N LEU A 9 2.19 -7.76 20.03
CA LEU A 9 0.82 -8.29 20.06
C LEU A 9 0.73 -9.69 19.43
N SER A 10 -0.04 -10.57 20.08
CA SER A 10 -0.49 -11.84 19.51
C SER A 10 -1.32 -11.62 18.24
N HIS A 11 -1.50 -12.64 17.41
CA HIS A 11 -2.32 -12.55 16.20
C HIS A 11 -3.75 -12.08 16.52
N GLU A 12 -4.35 -12.62 17.58
CA GLU A 12 -5.67 -12.21 18.04
C GLU A 12 -5.67 -10.76 18.56
N GLY A 13 -4.61 -10.35 19.28
CA GLY A 13 -4.45 -8.97 19.73
C GLY A 13 -4.38 -7.97 18.57
N ARG A 14 -3.73 -8.32 17.46
CA ARG A 14 -3.68 -7.49 16.24
C ARG A 14 -5.04 -7.41 15.56
N LYS A 15 -5.77 -8.53 15.48
CA LYS A 15 -7.12 -8.57 14.93
C LYS A 15 -8.07 -7.68 15.75
N GLN A 16 -8.03 -7.79 17.07
CA GLN A 16 -8.84 -6.96 17.96
C GLN A 16 -8.46 -5.47 17.86
N LEU A 17 -7.17 -5.15 17.73
CA LEU A 17 -6.71 -3.78 17.50
C LEU A 17 -7.27 -3.23 16.18
N ALA A 18 -7.24 -4.01 15.09
CA ALA A 18 -7.80 -3.61 13.80
C ALA A 18 -9.31 -3.35 13.90
N VAL A 19 -10.07 -4.23 14.58
CA VAL A 19 -11.51 -4.04 14.82
C VAL A 19 -11.77 -2.75 15.61
N ASN A 20 -10.99 -2.48 16.66
CA ASN A 20 -11.13 -1.27 17.46
C ASN A 20 -10.81 -0.01 16.65
N LEU A 21 -9.77 -0.04 15.82
CA LEU A 21 -9.43 1.04 14.89
C LEU A 21 -10.58 1.31 13.93
N THR A 22 -11.11 0.29 13.25
CA THR A 22 -12.22 0.46 12.30
C THR A 22 -13.46 1.06 12.97
N ARG A 23 -13.78 0.66 14.21
CA ARG A 23 -14.91 1.24 14.97
C ARG A 23 -14.71 2.73 15.23
N VAL A 24 -13.51 3.13 15.68
CA VAL A 24 -13.20 4.53 15.97
C VAL A 24 -13.18 5.37 14.69
N LEU A 25 -12.57 4.87 13.62
CA LEU A 25 -12.57 5.55 12.32
C LEU A 25 -13.98 5.74 11.78
N ALA A 26 -14.87 4.76 11.95
CA ALA A 26 -16.26 4.89 11.55
C ALA A 26 -17.03 5.93 12.38
N LEU A 27 -16.79 5.99 13.70
CA LEU A 27 -17.45 6.94 14.59
C LEU A 27 -17.05 8.40 14.32
N TYR A 28 -15.79 8.65 13.96
CA TYR A 28 -15.25 9.99 13.72
C TYR A 28 -15.04 10.29 12.23
N ARG A 29 -15.76 9.58 11.36
CA ARG A 29 -15.61 9.68 9.90
C ARG A 29 -15.81 11.11 9.39
N SER A 30 -16.77 11.85 9.94
CA SER A 30 -17.01 13.25 9.55
C SER A 30 -15.79 14.15 9.75
N ILE A 31 -14.98 13.89 10.79
CA ILE A 31 -13.76 14.64 11.06
C ILE A 31 -12.59 14.15 10.19
N LEU A 32 -12.54 12.84 9.93
CA LEU A 32 -11.45 12.20 9.19
C LEU A 32 -11.53 12.42 7.67
N ASP A 33 -12.75 12.43 7.12
CA ASP A 33 -13.01 12.66 5.70
C ASP A 33 -13.05 14.17 5.37
N ALA A 34 -12.90 15.03 6.38
CA ALA A 34 -12.88 16.47 6.21
C ALA A 34 -11.55 16.92 5.58
N TYR A 35 -11.59 17.43 4.34
CA TYR A 35 -10.41 17.93 3.66
C TYR A 35 -10.02 19.29 4.22
N ILE A 36 -8.81 19.41 4.76
CA ILE A 36 -8.34 20.66 5.38
C ILE A 36 -8.34 21.86 4.42
N ILE A 37 -8.23 21.60 3.11
CA ILE A 37 -8.31 22.63 2.07
C ILE A 37 -9.72 23.24 1.95
N GLU A 38 -10.76 22.50 2.37
CA GLU A 38 -12.16 22.89 2.36
C GLU A 38 -12.62 23.48 3.71
N PHE A 39 -11.69 23.73 4.63
CA PHE A 39 -12.01 24.19 5.99
C PHE A 39 -12.95 25.41 6.03
N PHE A 40 -12.69 26.40 5.17
CA PHE A 40 -13.49 27.62 5.10
C PHE A 40 -14.69 27.50 4.17
N THR A 41 -14.60 26.70 3.11
CA THR A 41 -15.71 26.56 2.14
C THR A 41 -16.85 25.74 2.73
N ASP A 42 -16.50 24.72 3.48
CA ASP A 42 -17.44 23.73 4.02
C ASP A 42 -17.74 23.98 5.50
N ASN A 43 -17.17 25.07 6.04
CA ASN A 43 -17.34 25.52 7.42
C ASN A 43 -17.12 24.38 8.42
N LEU A 44 -15.99 23.67 8.26
CA LEU A 44 -15.72 22.43 8.99
C LEU A 44 -15.71 22.61 10.52
N TRP A 45 -15.44 23.83 11.00
CA TRP A 45 -15.51 24.16 12.42
C TRP A 45 -16.90 23.91 13.02
N ASP A 46 -17.95 24.32 12.31
CA ASP A 46 -19.34 24.22 12.79
C ASP A 46 -19.86 22.78 12.75
N THR A 47 -19.15 21.87 12.09
CA THR A 47 -19.49 20.44 12.07
C THR A 47 -19.08 19.72 13.35
N LEU A 48 -18.19 20.31 14.17
CA LEU A 48 -17.79 19.76 15.46
C LEU A 48 -18.91 19.90 16.50
N PRO A 49 -19.01 19.01 17.50
CA PRO A 49 -19.93 19.21 18.61
C PRO A 49 -19.71 20.57 19.30
N CYS A 50 -20.78 21.29 19.64
CA CYS A 50 -20.67 22.63 20.26
C CYS A 50 -19.76 22.64 21.51
N SER A 51 -19.86 21.59 22.34
CA SER A 51 -19.00 21.45 23.53
C SER A 51 -17.52 21.32 23.20
N TRP A 52 -17.17 20.77 22.03
CA TRP A 52 -15.79 20.70 21.55
C TRP A 52 -15.33 22.07 21.06
N GLN A 53 -16.18 22.78 20.33
CA GLN A 53 -15.90 24.14 19.89
C GLN A 53 -15.61 25.04 21.10
N GLU A 54 -16.47 25.05 22.12
CA GLU A 54 -16.27 25.81 23.37
C GLU A 54 -14.97 25.47 24.10
N ALA A 55 -14.57 24.19 24.09
CA ALA A 55 -13.36 23.73 24.77
C ALA A 55 -12.07 24.06 24.00
N LEU A 56 -12.17 24.16 22.66
CA LEU A 56 -11.05 24.37 21.75
C LEU A 56 -10.90 25.84 21.32
N ASP A 57 -11.97 26.62 21.41
CA ASP A 57 -11.99 28.02 21.00
C ASP A 57 -11.01 28.87 21.83
N GLY A 58 -10.36 29.83 21.16
CA GLY A 58 -9.37 30.72 21.78
C GLY A 58 -8.09 30.04 22.28
N LEU A 59 -7.83 28.77 21.94
CA LEU A 59 -6.55 28.09 22.19
C LEU A 59 -5.52 28.47 21.13
N LYS A 60 -4.30 28.80 21.57
CA LYS A 60 -3.18 29.02 20.65
C LYS A 60 -2.61 27.68 20.16
N PRO A 61 -2.02 27.60 18.96
CA PRO A 61 -1.46 26.34 18.43
C PRO A 61 -0.50 25.59 19.38
N PRO A 62 0.40 26.24 20.13
CA PRO A 62 1.24 25.54 21.11
C PRO A 62 0.43 24.92 22.25
N GLN A 63 -0.58 25.64 22.76
CA GLN A 63 -1.47 25.13 23.81
C GLN A 63 -2.26 23.93 23.30
N LEU A 64 -2.75 23.99 22.06
CA LEU A 64 -3.45 22.89 21.41
C LEU A 64 -2.55 21.66 21.28
N ALA A 65 -1.30 21.81 20.84
CA ALA A 65 -0.34 20.72 20.73
C ALA A 65 -0.03 20.09 22.10
N THR A 66 0.26 20.91 23.12
CA THR A 66 0.51 20.44 24.48
C THR A 66 -0.70 19.70 25.05
N MET A 67 -1.91 20.23 24.87
CA MET A 67 -3.14 19.69 25.46
C MET A 67 -3.74 18.51 24.70
N LEU A 68 -3.75 18.49 23.36
CA LEU A 68 -4.28 17.37 22.55
C LEU A 68 -3.22 16.30 22.29
N LEU A 69 -2.02 16.69 21.85
CA LEU A 69 -0.99 15.74 21.41
C LEU A 69 -0.10 15.26 22.57
N GLY A 70 -0.18 15.89 23.74
CA GLY A 70 0.63 15.52 24.89
C GLY A 70 2.11 15.81 24.68
N MET A 71 2.43 16.87 23.94
CA MET A 71 3.78 17.32 23.61
C MET A 71 4.10 18.63 24.36
N PRO A 72 4.26 18.61 25.70
CA PRO A 72 4.60 19.82 26.44
C PRO A 72 6.00 20.31 26.06
N GLY A 73 6.17 21.63 26.00
CA GLY A 73 7.51 22.22 26.02
C GLY A 73 8.25 21.84 27.31
N GLU A 74 9.58 21.91 27.29
CA GLU A 74 10.39 21.61 28.48
C GLU A 74 9.98 22.54 29.64
N GLY A 75 9.47 21.94 30.73
CA GLY A 75 8.95 22.68 31.89
C GLY A 75 7.50 23.18 31.78
N GLU A 76 6.77 22.92 30.70
CA GLU A 76 5.35 23.30 30.59
C GLU A 76 4.44 22.33 31.35
N VAL A 77 3.64 22.87 32.27
CA VAL A 77 2.55 22.15 32.94
C VAL A 77 1.28 22.31 32.12
N VAL A 78 0.63 21.18 31.77
CA VAL A 78 -0.67 21.19 31.09
C VAL A 78 -1.72 21.80 32.01
N ARG A 79 -2.20 23.00 31.69
CA ARG A 79 -3.31 23.67 32.38
C ARG A 79 -4.51 23.78 31.46
N TYR A 80 -5.62 23.19 31.88
CA TYR A 80 -6.90 23.34 31.20
C TYR A 80 -7.58 24.62 31.70
N ARG A 81 -8.06 25.47 30.77
CA ARG A 81 -8.85 26.67 31.12
C ARG A 81 -10.22 26.29 31.67
N SER A 82 -10.78 25.18 31.18
CA SER A 82 -12.07 24.61 31.56
C SER A 82 -12.01 23.09 31.44
N VAL A 83 -12.96 22.40 32.07
CA VAL A 83 -13.08 20.94 31.93
C VAL A 83 -13.47 20.63 30.49
N TRP A 84 -12.61 19.89 29.77
CA TRP A 84 -12.91 19.47 28.41
C TRP A 84 -14.02 18.41 28.39
N PRO A 85 -14.84 18.37 27.32
CA PRO A 85 -15.89 17.37 27.17
C PRO A 85 -15.32 15.95 27.26
N LEU A 86 -16.03 15.07 27.95
CA LEU A 86 -15.62 13.67 28.10
C LEU A 86 -15.43 12.98 26.74
N THR A 87 -16.24 13.32 25.74
CA THR A 87 -16.13 12.77 24.38
C THR A 87 -14.84 13.18 23.68
N LEU A 88 -14.34 14.39 23.91
CA LEU A 88 -13.06 14.87 23.37
C LEU A 88 -11.87 14.19 24.09
N LEU A 89 -11.95 14.08 25.42
CA LEU A 89 -10.93 13.39 26.22
C LEU A 89 -10.88 11.88 25.92
N ALA A 90 -12.03 11.26 25.69
CA ALA A 90 -12.15 9.89 25.25
C ALA A 90 -11.52 9.71 23.87
N LEU A 91 -11.85 10.55 22.89
CA LEU A 91 -11.20 10.50 21.57
C LEU A 91 -9.68 10.60 21.69
N LYS A 92 -9.17 11.58 22.44
CA LYS A 92 -7.73 11.74 22.67
C LYS A 92 -7.11 10.46 23.24
N SER A 93 -7.69 9.94 24.32
CA SER A 93 -7.19 8.74 25.00
C SER A 93 -7.24 7.51 24.10
N THR A 94 -8.32 7.33 23.37
CA THR A 94 -8.52 6.24 22.41
C THR A 94 -7.55 6.35 21.23
N ALA A 95 -7.36 7.55 20.67
CA ALA A 95 -6.40 7.79 19.60
C ALA A 95 -4.97 7.46 20.05
N CYS A 96 -4.56 7.89 21.25
CA CYS A 96 -3.26 7.54 21.80
C CYS A 96 -3.12 6.03 22.06
N ALA A 97 -4.15 5.38 22.60
CA ALA A 97 -4.13 3.96 22.90
C ALA A 97 -4.06 3.11 21.62
N LEU A 98 -4.83 3.45 20.59
CA LEU A 98 -4.87 2.70 19.33
C LEU A 98 -3.74 3.08 18.36
N ALA A 99 -3.02 4.17 18.62
CA ALA A 99 -1.89 4.57 17.81
C ALA A 99 -0.80 3.51 17.82
N PHE A 100 -0.37 3.11 16.63
CA PHE A 100 0.86 2.35 16.45
C PHE A 100 2.04 3.17 16.95
N THR A 101 2.91 2.57 17.77
CA THR A 101 4.18 3.21 18.13
C THR A 101 4.97 3.51 16.85
N ARG A 102 5.00 4.78 16.47
CA ARG A 102 5.98 5.29 15.53
C ARG A 102 7.27 5.55 16.30
N THR A 103 7.83 4.53 16.94
CA THR A 103 9.25 4.58 17.27
C THR A 103 9.97 4.26 15.97
N PRO A 104 10.53 5.25 15.23
CA PRO A 104 11.63 4.92 14.37
C PRO A 104 12.65 4.28 15.31
N GLY A 105 12.90 2.98 15.17
CA GLY A 105 14.14 2.47 15.71
C GLY A 105 15.20 3.39 15.12
N PHE A 106 15.94 4.13 15.95
CA PHE A 106 17.10 4.93 15.55
C PHE A 106 18.24 4.07 14.97
N GLN A 107 17.93 2.88 14.48
CA GLN A 107 18.74 2.19 13.51
C GLN A 107 18.33 2.77 12.17
N THR A 108 19.04 3.80 11.72
CA THR A 108 19.14 4.11 10.30
C THR A 108 19.28 2.76 9.59
N PRO A 109 18.28 2.32 8.81
CA PRO A 109 18.36 1.04 8.14
C PRO A 109 19.70 0.97 7.41
N SER A 110 20.45 -0.13 7.50
CA SER A 110 21.82 -0.25 6.94
C SER A 110 21.94 0.25 5.49
N GLU A 111 20.85 0.21 4.72
CA GLU A 111 20.71 0.83 3.40
C GLU A 111 20.94 2.36 3.33
N PHE A 112 20.91 3.09 4.44
CA PHE A 112 21.26 4.52 4.53
C PHE A 112 22.70 4.74 4.99
N LEU A 113 23.37 3.71 5.52
CA LEU A 113 24.77 3.76 5.96
C LEU A 113 25.74 3.46 4.80
N GLU A 114 25.37 2.59 3.85
CA GLU A 114 26.31 2.13 2.81
C GLU A 114 26.08 2.67 1.38
N ASN A 115 24.97 3.35 1.08
CA ASN A 115 24.87 4.19 -0.13
C ASN A 115 23.54 4.93 -0.17
N PRO A 116 23.52 6.25 -0.42
CA PRO A 116 22.30 7.03 -0.44
C PRO A 116 21.44 6.56 -1.61
N SER A 117 20.24 6.06 -1.32
CA SER A 117 19.12 5.95 -2.26
C SER A 117 19.23 5.01 -3.47
N GLN A 118 20.34 4.32 -3.69
CA GLN A 118 20.48 3.37 -4.80
C GLN A 118 20.49 1.92 -4.30
N SER A 119 19.55 1.11 -4.79
CA SER A 119 19.56 -0.33 -4.48
C SER A 119 20.55 -1.00 -5.40
N SER A 120 21.60 -1.66 -4.90
CA SER A 120 22.29 -2.72 -5.66
C SER A 120 21.30 -3.78 -6.19
N ARG A 121 20.15 -3.90 -5.50
CA ARG A 121 18.89 -4.61 -5.78
C ARG A 121 18.26 -4.43 -7.17
N LEU A 122 18.25 -3.17 -7.59
CA LEU A 122 17.61 -2.70 -8.80
C LEU A 122 18.72 -2.57 -9.83
N THR A 123 18.76 -3.46 -10.82
CA THR A 123 19.72 -3.33 -11.92
C THR A 123 19.55 -1.94 -12.57
N ALA A 124 20.64 -1.38 -13.09
CA ALA A 124 20.66 -0.03 -13.67
C ALA A 124 19.45 0.30 -14.59
N PRO A 125 18.89 -0.65 -15.38
CA PRO A 125 17.69 -0.42 -16.16
C PRO A 125 16.45 0.04 -15.36
N PHE A 126 16.25 -0.42 -14.12
CA PHE A 126 15.11 -0.02 -13.29
C PHE A 126 15.26 1.34 -12.60
N ARG A 127 16.47 1.93 -12.63
CA ARG A 127 16.73 3.24 -12.00
C ARG A 127 16.46 4.41 -12.94
N LYS A 128 16.33 4.15 -14.25
CA LYS A 128 16.13 5.19 -15.26
C LYS A 128 14.88 6.01 -14.95
N HIS A 129 15.04 7.33 -14.92
CA HIS A 129 13.95 8.29 -14.69
C HIS A 129 13.26 8.20 -13.31
N VAL A 130 13.89 7.58 -12.30
CA VAL A 130 13.34 7.49 -10.94
C VAL A 130 14.25 8.21 -9.95
N ARG A 131 13.71 9.20 -9.24
CA ARG A 131 14.47 9.92 -8.20
C ARG A 131 14.81 9.00 -7.02
N PRO A 132 15.96 9.20 -6.35
CA PRO A 132 16.35 8.61 -5.07
C PRO A 132 15.22 8.22 -4.10
N LYS A 133 14.40 9.19 -3.70
CA LYS A 133 13.28 8.98 -2.77
C LYS A 133 12.27 7.95 -3.30
N LYS A 134 11.90 8.10 -4.58
CA LYS A 134 10.94 7.22 -5.24
C LYS A 134 11.50 5.80 -5.41
N GLN A 135 12.81 5.64 -5.62
CA GLN A 135 13.47 4.33 -5.64
C GLN A 135 13.38 3.62 -4.28
N HIS A 136 13.58 4.36 -3.18
CA HIS A 136 13.42 3.82 -1.83
C HIS A 136 11.97 3.40 -1.57
N GLU A 137 11.00 4.24 -1.90
CA GLU A 137 9.57 3.93 -1.76
C GLU A 137 9.17 2.68 -2.56
N ILE A 138 9.57 2.60 -3.84
CA ILE A 138 9.33 1.43 -4.69
C ILE A 138 9.91 0.15 -4.08
N ARG A 139 11.15 0.21 -3.59
CA ARG A 139 11.80 -0.94 -2.98
C ARG A 139 11.05 -1.40 -1.74
N ARG A 140 10.77 -0.48 -0.81
CA ARG A 140 10.13 -0.81 0.47
C ARG A 140 8.74 -1.38 0.28
N LEU A 141 7.96 -0.80 -0.64
CA LEU A 141 6.64 -1.31 -0.95
C LEU A 141 6.71 -2.66 -1.67
N GLY A 142 7.57 -2.82 -2.68
CA GLY A 142 7.73 -4.09 -3.39
C GLY A 142 8.18 -5.24 -2.48
N GLU A 143 9.17 -5.01 -1.60
CA GLU A 143 9.62 -6.02 -0.62
C GLU A 143 8.50 -6.43 0.36
N LEU A 144 7.66 -5.47 0.77
CA LEU A 144 6.50 -5.75 1.62
C LEU A 144 5.49 -6.62 0.87
N VAL A 145 5.16 -6.27 -0.38
CA VAL A 145 4.25 -7.06 -1.22
C VAL A 145 4.80 -8.48 -1.43
N LYS A 146 6.10 -8.64 -1.68
CA LYS A 146 6.72 -9.96 -1.82
C LYS A 146 6.60 -10.79 -0.54
N LYS A 147 6.88 -10.21 0.63
CA LYS A 147 6.69 -10.91 1.92
C LYS A 147 5.24 -11.36 2.14
N LEU A 148 4.28 -10.50 1.78
CA LEU A 148 2.86 -10.84 1.86
C LEU A 148 2.48 -11.94 0.86
N SER A 149 3.03 -11.89 -0.35
CA SER A 149 2.87 -12.92 -1.38
C SER A 149 3.38 -14.27 -0.88
N ASP A 150 4.59 -14.30 -0.32
CA ASP A 150 5.20 -15.53 0.23
C ASP A 150 4.39 -16.08 1.42
N PHE A 151 3.84 -15.20 2.26
CA PHE A 151 3.02 -15.59 3.41
C PHE A 151 1.64 -16.12 3.01
N THR A 152 1.03 -15.57 1.96
CA THR A 152 -0.34 -15.92 1.55
C THR A 152 -0.41 -16.94 0.42
N GLY A 153 0.69 -17.18 -0.29
CA GLY A 153 0.72 -17.96 -1.53
C GLY A 153 0.17 -17.20 -2.76
N CYS A 154 -0.26 -15.95 -2.61
CA CYS A 154 -0.81 -15.16 -3.70
C CYS A 154 0.30 -14.52 -4.54
N THR A 155 0.52 -15.02 -5.75
CA THR A 155 1.56 -14.51 -6.67
C THR A 155 1.06 -13.48 -7.68
N GLN A 156 -0.26 -13.29 -7.78
CA GLN A 156 -0.89 -12.30 -8.65
C GLN A 156 -1.14 -10.98 -7.92
N VAL A 157 -0.70 -9.87 -8.52
CA VAL A 157 -0.82 -8.53 -7.97
C VAL A 157 -1.47 -7.60 -8.98
N VAL A 158 -2.43 -6.80 -8.54
CA VAL A 158 -3.04 -5.73 -9.35
C VAL A 158 -2.59 -4.38 -8.80
N ASP A 159 -1.91 -3.59 -9.63
CA ASP A 159 -1.38 -2.26 -9.30
C ASP A 159 -2.29 -1.17 -9.90
N VAL A 160 -3.13 -0.55 -9.06
CA VAL A 160 -4.11 0.46 -9.47
C VAL A 160 -3.54 1.86 -9.30
N GLY A 161 -3.56 2.67 -10.36
CA GLY A 161 -2.89 3.97 -10.38
C GLY A 161 -1.38 3.82 -10.55
N SER A 162 -0.97 2.88 -11.40
CA SER A 162 0.44 2.49 -11.59
C SER A 162 1.34 3.59 -12.16
N GLY A 163 0.75 4.66 -12.71
CA GLY A 163 1.45 5.77 -13.34
C GLY A 163 2.36 5.29 -14.48
N GLN A 164 3.67 5.48 -14.30
CA GLN A 164 4.68 5.06 -15.29
C GLN A 164 5.16 3.60 -15.10
N GLY A 165 4.50 2.82 -14.24
CA GLY A 165 4.78 1.39 -14.08
C GLY A 165 6.10 1.05 -13.37
N HIS A 166 6.71 1.98 -12.62
CA HIS A 166 8.01 1.72 -11.97
C HIS A 166 7.92 0.67 -10.85
N LEU A 167 6.89 0.74 -10.01
CA LEU A 167 6.65 -0.26 -8.98
C LEU A 167 6.26 -1.60 -9.61
N SER A 168 5.35 -1.56 -10.60
CA SER A 168 4.88 -2.75 -11.30
C SER A 168 6.04 -3.52 -11.96
N ARG A 169 6.93 -2.84 -12.68
CA ARG A 169 8.14 -3.44 -13.26
C ARG A 169 9.06 -4.02 -12.21
N PHE A 170 9.26 -3.34 -11.08
CA PHE A 170 10.09 -3.87 -10.00
C PHE A 170 9.50 -5.14 -9.40
N MET A 171 8.19 -5.16 -9.13
CA MET A 171 7.51 -6.35 -8.61
C MET A 171 7.54 -7.50 -9.61
N ALA A 172 7.32 -7.23 -10.90
CA ALA A 172 7.29 -8.26 -11.93
C ALA A 172 8.67 -8.86 -12.19
N LEU A 173 9.63 -8.03 -12.58
CA LEU A 173 10.94 -8.48 -13.05
C LEU A 173 11.97 -8.59 -11.92
N GLY A 174 11.86 -7.75 -10.90
CA GLY A 174 12.78 -7.75 -9.76
C GLY A 174 12.41 -8.76 -8.67
N LEU A 175 11.12 -9.06 -8.48
CA LEU A 175 10.62 -9.93 -7.40
C LEU A 175 9.91 -11.19 -7.92
N GLY A 176 9.72 -11.33 -9.23
CA GLY A 176 9.11 -12.50 -9.85
C GLY A 176 7.60 -12.64 -9.60
N LEU A 177 6.89 -11.53 -9.37
CA LEU A 177 5.44 -11.53 -9.18
C LEU A 177 4.70 -11.39 -10.51
N MET A 178 3.49 -11.93 -10.62
CA MET A 178 2.63 -11.69 -11.78
C MET A 178 1.84 -10.40 -11.56
N VAL A 179 2.21 -9.32 -12.25
CA VAL A 179 1.61 -7.99 -12.03
C VAL A 179 0.74 -7.57 -13.21
N LYS A 180 -0.47 -7.08 -12.92
CA LYS A 180 -1.32 -6.34 -13.86
C LYS A 180 -1.46 -4.91 -13.39
N SER A 181 -1.18 -3.96 -14.28
CA SER A 181 -1.22 -2.53 -13.96
C SER A 181 -2.43 -1.85 -14.59
N ILE A 182 -3.06 -0.95 -13.84
CA ILE A 182 -4.20 -0.14 -14.28
C ILE A 182 -3.84 1.34 -14.10
N GLU A 183 -4.06 2.15 -15.12
CA GLU A 183 -3.82 3.60 -15.10
C GLU A 183 -4.90 4.30 -15.94
N GLY A 184 -5.38 5.44 -15.45
CA GLY A 184 -6.44 6.22 -16.09
C GLY A 184 -5.92 7.26 -17.09
N ASP A 185 -4.69 7.75 -16.93
CA ASP A 185 -4.06 8.67 -17.88
C ASP A 185 -3.34 7.91 -19.01
N GLN A 186 -3.90 7.99 -20.23
CA GLN A 186 -3.34 7.38 -21.43
C GLN A 186 -1.88 7.79 -21.69
N ARG A 187 -1.47 9.02 -21.37
CA ARG A 187 -0.07 9.48 -21.55
C ARG A 187 0.90 8.75 -20.63
N LEU A 188 0.45 8.42 -19.42
CA LEU A 188 1.23 7.65 -18.46
C LEU A 188 1.31 6.17 -18.89
N VAL A 189 0.22 5.61 -19.43
CA VAL A 189 0.19 4.26 -20.02
C VAL A 189 1.20 4.15 -21.17
N GLU A 190 1.16 5.05 -22.15
CA GLU A 190 2.10 5.04 -23.27
C GLU A 190 3.56 5.19 -22.81
N ARG A 191 3.80 5.99 -21.77
CA ARG A 191 5.13 6.14 -21.19
C ARG A 191 5.57 4.88 -20.46
N ALA A 192 4.68 4.23 -19.72
CA ALA A 192 4.96 2.96 -19.06
C ALA A 192 5.34 1.88 -20.09
N GLN A 193 4.53 1.72 -21.14
CA GLN A 193 4.77 0.77 -22.23
C GLN A 193 6.12 0.99 -22.93
N ARG A 194 6.48 2.25 -23.19
CA ARG A 194 7.81 2.57 -23.77
C ARG A 194 8.94 2.17 -22.84
N LEU A 195 8.83 2.47 -21.54
CA LEU A 195 9.83 2.06 -20.55
C LEU A 195 9.92 0.53 -20.41
N ASP A 196 8.80 -0.18 -20.53
CA ASP A 196 8.77 -1.64 -20.52
C ASP A 196 9.50 -2.22 -21.73
N GLN A 197 9.26 -1.67 -22.93
CA GLN A 197 9.96 -2.08 -24.15
C GLN A 197 11.47 -1.82 -24.07
N GLU A 198 11.88 -0.63 -23.64
CA GLU A 198 13.31 -0.29 -23.44
C GLU A 198 13.98 -1.26 -22.46
N LEU A 199 13.26 -1.66 -21.41
CA LEU A 199 13.76 -2.57 -20.40
C LEU A 199 13.91 -3.99 -20.94
N LEU A 200 12.90 -4.51 -21.64
CA LEU A 200 12.97 -5.83 -22.27
C LEU A 200 14.12 -5.91 -23.28
N GLN A 201 14.29 -4.90 -24.13
CA GLN A 201 15.41 -4.82 -25.06
C GLN A 201 16.77 -4.81 -24.35
N ALA A 202 16.88 -4.11 -23.22
CA ALA A 202 18.09 -4.12 -22.42
C ALA A 202 18.38 -5.52 -21.84
N LEU A 203 17.35 -6.21 -21.33
CA LEU A 203 17.48 -7.57 -20.79
C LEU A 203 17.89 -8.58 -21.86
N GLU A 204 17.27 -8.55 -23.04
CA GLU A 204 17.66 -9.40 -24.17
C GLU A 204 19.11 -9.18 -24.60
N LYS A 205 19.58 -7.93 -24.58
CA LYS A 205 20.96 -7.59 -24.92
C LYS A 205 21.95 -8.13 -23.88
N GLU A 206 21.58 -8.07 -22.60
CA GLU A 206 22.39 -8.63 -21.51
C GLU A 206 22.46 -10.17 -21.60
N GLU A 207 21.35 -10.83 -21.91
CA GLU A 207 21.29 -12.29 -22.11
C GLU A 207 22.18 -12.72 -23.29
N LYS A 208 22.10 -12.02 -24.42
CA LYS A 208 22.96 -12.26 -25.59
C LYS A 208 24.45 -12.01 -25.31
N ARG A 209 24.77 -11.09 -24.39
CA ARG A 209 26.16 -10.78 -24.00
C ARG A 209 26.74 -11.82 -23.04
N ASN A 210 25.89 -12.53 -22.29
CA ASN A 210 26.34 -13.50 -21.30
C ASN A 210 25.62 -14.87 -21.40
N PRO A 211 25.83 -15.61 -22.49
CA PRO A 211 25.13 -16.89 -22.73
C PRO A 211 25.55 -18.03 -21.77
N GLN A 212 26.60 -17.85 -20.94
CA GLN A 212 27.18 -18.93 -20.12
C GLN A 212 26.63 -19.03 -18.68
N ILE A 213 25.76 -18.13 -18.21
CA ILE A 213 25.12 -18.26 -16.88
C ILE A 213 23.86 -19.16 -16.92
N CYS A 214 23.26 -19.39 -18.10
CA CYS A 214 22.04 -20.18 -18.24
C CYS A 214 22.26 -21.71 -18.29
N ALA A 215 23.49 -22.20 -18.44
CA ALA A 215 23.77 -23.65 -18.50
C ALA A 215 23.87 -24.32 -17.11
N ALA A 216 24.09 -23.55 -16.03
CA ALA A 216 24.18 -24.09 -14.66
C ALA A 216 22.82 -24.21 -13.94
N GLY A 217 21.76 -23.59 -14.49
CA GLY A 217 20.40 -23.68 -13.92
C GLY A 217 19.56 -24.85 -14.42
N ALA A 218 20.00 -25.54 -15.50
CA ALA A 218 19.26 -26.65 -16.11
C ALA A 218 19.76 -28.06 -15.72
N THR A 219 20.95 -28.17 -15.12
CA THR A 219 21.54 -29.46 -14.72
C THR A 219 21.38 -29.80 -13.24
N ALA A 220 20.79 -28.91 -12.43
CA ALA A 220 20.44 -29.20 -11.02
C ALA A 220 19.07 -29.89 -10.85
N SER A 221 18.57 -30.59 -11.87
CA SER A 221 17.36 -31.43 -11.79
C SER A 221 17.61 -32.91 -12.09
N GLY A 222 18.87 -33.37 -11.99
CA GLY A 222 19.23 -34.74 -12.31
C GLY A 222 20.45 -35.25 -11.57
N ALA A 223 20.36 -35.42 -10.24
CA ALA A 223 21.31 -36.22 -9.48
C ALA A 223 20.65 -36.88 -8.26
N ARG A 224 20.08 -38.06 -8.52
CA ARG A 224 20.19 -39.31 -7.75
C ARG A 224 20.33 -39.18 -6.22
N SER A 225 19.28 -39.56 -5.50
CA SER A 225 19.32 -39.92 -4.08
C SER A 225 20.32 -41.06 -3.82
N PRO A 226 21.16 -41.00 -2.77
CA PRO A 226 21.77 -42.19 -2.20
C PRO A 226 20.78 -42.90 -1.27
N ALA A 227 20.81 -44.23 -1.33
CA ALA A 227 19.88 -45.15 -0.70
C ALA A 227 20.03 -45.25 0.83
N ALA A 228 18.86 -45.42 1.47
CA ALA A 228 18.48 -46.17 2.66
C ALA A 228 19.51 -46.60 3.73
N THR A 229 19.16 -46.28 4.98
CA THR A 229 19.21 -47.22 6.11
C THR A 229 17.82 -47.29 6.76
N GLU A 230 17.35 -48.51 7.01
CA GLU A 230 15.98 -48.88 7.39
C GLU A 230 15.63 -48.59 8.87
N SER A 231 14.35 -48.30 9.15
CA SER A 231 13.58 -48.98 10.22
C SER A 231 12.05 -48.79 10.08
N GLY A 232 11.33 -49.88 9.78
CA GLY A 232 10.03 -50.26 10.39
C GLY A 232 8.69 -49.57 10.02
N CYS A 233 7.99 -50.10 9.01
CA CYS A 233 6.53 -50.43 8.81
C CYS A 233 5.36 -49.75 9.60
N PRO A 234 4.07 -49.82 9.13
CA PRO A 234 3.53 -50.15 7.79
C PRO A 234 2.43 -49.23 7.19
N SER A 235 2.42 -49.26 5.86
CA SER A 235 1.43 -49.10 4.77
C SER A 235 -0.08 -48.86 4.99
N GLY A 236 -0.63 -47.96 4.15
CA GLY A 236 -2.01 -47.98 3.62
C GLY A 236 -1.99 -47.70 2.08
N PRO A 237 -2.98 -48.16 1.28
CA PRO A 237 -2.82 -48.38 -0.17
C PRO A 237 -3.08 -47.15 -1.08
N PRO A 238 -2.59 -47.16 -2.34
CA PRO A 238 -2.62 -46.04 -3.28
C PRO A 238 -3.79 -46.09 -4.29
N GLY A 239 -4.14 -44.92 -4.85
CA GLY A 239 -5.01 -44.79 -6.03
C GLY A 239 -4.23 -44.25 -7.25
N PRO A 240 -4.61 -44.62 -8.49
CA PRO A 240 -3.84 -44.39 -9.74
C PRO A 240 -3.96 -42.93 -10.21
N GLY A 241 -2.94 -42.28 -10.79
CA GLY A 241 -2.38 -42.51 -12.14
C GLY A 241 -3.40 -42.06 -13.20
N GLU A 242 -3.18 -41.15 -14.14
CA GLU A 242 -1.97 -40.59 -14.77
C GLU A 242 -2.43 -39.40 -15.70
N PRO A 243 -1.66 -38.86 -16.68
CA PRO A 243 -1.44 -37.42 -16.86
C PRO A 243 -1.87 -36.86 -18.24
N CYS A 244 -1.63 -35.57 -18.49
CA CYS A 244 -1.33 -34.92 -19.80
C CYS A 244 -1.36 -33.39 -19.56
N GLY A 245 -0.42 -32.53 -19.96
CA GLY A 245 0.48 -32.53 -21.10
C GLY A 245 -0.08 -31.62 -22.22
N GLY A 246 0.52 -30.44 -22.44
CA GLY A 246 0.23 -29.55 -23.59
C GLY A 246 0.09 -28.07 -23.19
N LEU A 247 1.14 -27.24 -23.28
CA LEU A 247 1.67 -26.54 -24.46
C LEU A 247 0.84 -25.31 -24.89
N LEU A 248 1.51 -24.16 -24.83
CA LEU A 248 1.08 -22.83 -25.28
C LEU A 248 0.77 -22.80 -26.78
N GLN A 249 -0.29 -22.07 -27.18
CA GLN A 249 -0.23 -21.06 -28.26
C GLN A 249 -1.47 -20.14 -28.27
N PRO A 250 -1.36 -18.91 -28.83
CA PRO A 250 -2.38 -17.87 -28.80
C PRO A 250 -3.28 -17.89 -30.05
N GLY A 251 -4.55 -17.47 -29.89
CA GLY A 251 -5.50 -17.30 -31.00
C GLY A 251 -6.12 -15.90 -31.01
N SER A 252 -6.02 -15.23 -32.15
CA SER A 252 -6.60 -13.92 -32.48
C SER A 252 -8.03 -14.02 -33.04
N THR A 253 -8.71 -12.86 -32.98
CA THR A 253 -9.85 -12.37 -33.80
C THR A 253 -11.23 -13.01 -33.68
N ALA A 254 -12.24 -12.24 -33.27
CA ALA A 254 -13.16 -11.54 -34.19
C ALA A 254 -14.30 -10.81 -33.44
N CYS A 255 -14.67 -9.65 -33.99
CA CYS A 255 -15.85 -8.86 -33.66
C CYS A 255 -17.15 -9.61 -34.04
N PRO A 256 -18.33 -9.18 -33.55
CA PRO A 256 -19.21 -8.53 -34.52
C PRO A 256 -19.91 -7.26 -34.02
N THR A 257 -20.19 -6.46 -35.04
CA THR A 257 -20.92 -5.21 -35.18
C THR A 257 -22.43 -5.26 -34.90
N GLY A 258 -22.98 -4.09 -34.55
CA GLY A 258 -24.36 -3.65 -34.82
C GLY A 258 -25.19 -3.44 -33.55
N GLY A 259 -25.81 -2.29 -33.26
CA GLY A 259 -25.99 -1.01 -33.96
C GLY A 259 -26.95 -0.13 -33.13
N ASP A 260 -26.79 1.19 -33.24
CA ASP A 260 -27.79 2.29 -33.25
C ASP A 260 -29.04 2.21 -32.33
N ALA A 261 -29.56 3.25 -31.69
CA ALA A 261 -29.37 4.70 -31.69
C ALA A 261 -30.15 5.30 -30.50
N TYR A 262 -29.79 6.51 -30.08
CA TYR A 262 -30.67 7.67 -29.78
C TYR A 262 -30.14 8.54 -28.65
N SER A 263 -29.69 9.72 -29.07
CA SER A 263 -29.49 10.93 -28.28
C SER A 263 -30.79 11.39 -27.62
N THR A 264 -30.70 11.85 -26.37
CA THR A 264 -31.37 13.08 -25.93
C THR A 264 -30.61 13.67 -24.74
N GLY A 265 -30.23 14.94 -24.86
CA GLY A 265 -29.54 15.72 -23.82
C GLY A 265 -30.45 16.16 -22.67
N PRO A 266 -29.93 16.99 -21.75
CA PRO A 266 -30.50 17.20 -20.42
C PRO A 266 -31.58 18.29 -20.44
N ALA A 267 -32.68 18.06 -19.72
CA ALA A 267 -33.68 19.07 -19.46
C ALA A 267 -33.32 19.89 -18.22
N ALA A 268 -33.52 21.20 -18.36
CA ALA A 268 -33.13 22.27 -17.47
C ALA A 268 -33.93 22.35 -16.16
N VAL A 269 -33.26 22.99 -15.19
CA VAL A 269 -33.76 23.62 -13.98
C VAL A 269 -34.82 24.70 -14.31
N PRO A 270 -35.83 24.91 -13.46
CA PRO A 270 -36.39 26.23 -13.27
C PRO A 270 -36.08 26.76 -11.86
N SER A 271 -35.40 27.90 -11.86
CA SER A 271 -35.32 28.86 -10.77
C SER A 271 -36.70 29.49 -10.51
N GLY A 272 -37.00 29.83 -9.25
CA GLY A 272 -37.96 30.91 -9.01
C GLY A 272 -38.67 30.90 -7.66
N THR A 273 -38.44 31.97 -6.90
CA THR A 273 -39.28 32.57 -5.83
C THR A 273 -39.27 31.83 -4.48
N GLY A 274 -38.99 32.43 -3.31
CA GLY A 274 -38.86 33.83 -2.93
C GLY A 274 -39.86 34.20 -1.82
N PHE A 275 -39.47 33.97 -0.55
CA PHE A 275 -39.87 34.65 0.72
C PHE A 275 -41.36 34.65 1.18
N PRO A 276 -41.70 35.06 2.43
CA PRO A 276 -41.00 34.96 3.73
C PRO A 276 -41.90 34.47 4.90
N CYS A 277 -41.27 34.00 5.99
CA CYS A 277 -41.51 34.35 7.40
C CYS A 277 -40.51 33.61 8.29
#